data_AF-A0A0J7J317-F1
#
_entry.id   AF-A0A0J7J317-F1
#
_cell.length_a   1.000
_cell.length_b   1.000
_cell.length_c   1.000
_cell.angle_alpha   90.00
_cell.angle_beta   90.00
_cell.angle_gamma   90.00
#
_symmetry.space_group_name_H-M   'P 1'
#
loop_
_entity.id
_entity.type
_entity.pdbx_description
1 polymer ?
#
loop_
_entity_poly.entity_id
_entity_poly.type
_entity_poly.pdbx_seq_one_letter_code
_entity_poly.pdbx_strand_id
1 'polypeptide(L)'
;MDRFLGVFGARRGGEPVRFDDAVGEPLPISEALFQAADDAWQLPAGTDRRYLGVLAEALRDPDEIWVAAELPGDDQRAVLRRRYLARFALPGDEGVAVAIFEWGRDGWAGTTATGEDNAELQRLRQGVRLYRRGEDD
;
A
#
# COMPACT_ATOMS: atom_id res chain seq x y z
N MET A 1 -5.63 -3.55 -11.93
CA MET A 1 -4.39 -3.19 -12.65
C MET A 1 -4.55 -1.88 -13.38
N ASP A 2 -5.31 -1.78 -14.48
CA ASP A 2 -5.39 -0.52 -15.25
C ASP A 2 -5.85 0.67 -14.43
N ARG A 3 -6.89 0.49 -13.60
CA ARG A 3 -7.33 1.51 -12.65
C ARG A 3 -6.24 1.93 -11.67
N PHE A 4 -5.46 0.99 -11.15
CA PHE A 4 -4.36 1.26 -10.21
C PHE A 4 -3.25 2.05 -10.92
N LEU A 5 -2.79 1.57 -12.07
CA LEU A 5 -1.73 2.21 -12.84
C LEU A 5 -2.13 3.62 -13.30
N GLY A 6 -3.39 3.79 -13.72
CA GLY A 6 -3.91 5.07 -14.19
C GLY A 6 -3.91 6.18 -13.14
N VAL A 7 -4.00 5.85 -11.84
CA VAL A 7 -3.88 6.83 -10.74
C VAL A 7 -2.52 7.55 -10.77
N PHE A 8 -1.48 6.85 -11.22
CA PHE A 8 -0.10 7.36 -11.32
C PHE A 8 0.29 7.76 -12.75
N GLY A 9 -0.64 7.72 -13.71
CA GLY A 9 -0.34 7.96 -15.13
C GLY A 9 0.43 6.81 -15.81
N ALA A 10 0.57 5.66 -15.15
CA ALA A 10 1.17 4.46 -15.73
C ALA A 10 0.16 3.67 -16.57
N ARG A 11 0.65 2.81 -17.45
CA ARG A 11 -0.16 1.90 -18.29
C ARG A 11 0.54 0.57 -18.50
N ARG A 12 -0.23 -0.45 -18.90
CA ARG A 12 0.33 -1.74 -19.34
C ARG A 12 1.21 -1.57 -20.58
N GLY A 13 2.29 -2.34 -20.66
CA GLY A 13 3.32 -2.23 -21.69
C GLY A 13 3.88 -0.80 -21.84
N GLY A 14 3.82 -0.01 -20.77
CA GLY A 14 4.37 1.36 -20.71
C GLY A 14 5.70 1.37 -19.97
N GLU A 15 6.43 2.47 -20.09
CA GLU A 15 7.61 2.70 -19.28
C GLU A 15 7.24 2.89 -17.80
N PRO A 16 8.09 2.45 -16.85
CA PRO A 16 7.87 2.73 -15.44
C PRO A 16 7.77 4.23 -15.17
N VAL A 17 6.76 4.62 -14.39
CA VAL A 17 6.58 6.00 -13.94
C VAL A 17 7.17 6.14 -12.55
N ARG A 18 8.00 7.17 -12.35
CA ARG A 18 8.45 7.56 -11.01
C ARG A 18 7.33 8.32 -10.31
N PHE A 19 6.96 7.84 -9.13
CA PHE A 19 6.04 8.52 -8.21
C PHE A 19 6.80 8.83 -6.92
N ASP A 20 6.85 10.08 -6.50
CA ASP A 20 7.41 10.46 -5.20
C ASP A 20 6.26 10.46 -4.16
N ASP A 21 6.44 9.75 -3.05
CA ASP A 21 5.41 9.67 -2.00
C ASP A 21 5.28 10.97 -1.18
N ALA A 22 4.37 10.99 -0.19
CA ALA A 22 4.10 12.19 0.60
C ALA A 22 5.31 12.74 1.38
N VAL A 23 6.40 11.97 1.55
CA VAL A 23 7.67 12.44 2.14
C VAL A 23 8.83 12.47 1.14
N GLY A 24 8.54 12.34 -0.15
CA GLY A 24 9.50 12.43 -1.24
C GLY A 24 10.29 11.15 -1.54
N GLU A 25 9.88 9.99 -1.01
CA GLU A 25 10.50 8.71 -1.35
C GLU A 25 10.10 8.28 -2.78
N PRO A 26 11.04 8.02 -3.69
CA PRO A 26 10.73 7.65 -5.06
C PRO A 26 10.33 6.18 -5.19
N LEU A 27 9.19 5.93 -5.81
CA LEU A 27 8.64 4.61 -6.10
C LEU A 27 8.45 4.40 -7.60
N PRO A 28 8.97 3.30 -8.18
CA PRO A 28 8.71 2.95 -9.56
C PRO A 28 7.32 2.28 -9.69
N ILE A 29 6.42 2.91 -10.43
CA ILE A 29 5.08 2.39 -10.73
C ILE A 29 5.05 1.85 -12.15
N SER A 30 4.79 0.56 -12.29
CA SER A 30 4.66 -0.11 -13.59
C SER A 30 3.81 -1.37 -13.47
N GLU A 31 3.54 -2.02 -14.60
CA GLU A 31 2.85 -3.31 -14.60
C GLU A 31 3.63 -4.41 -13.87
N ALA A 32 4.96 -4.30 -13.75
CA ALA A 32 5.79 -5.27 -13.04
C ALA A 32 5.39 -5.45 -11.56
N LEU A 33 4.65 -4.48 -10.98
CA LEU A 33 4.03 -4.63 -9.65
C LEU A 33 3.05 -5.80 -9.57
N PHE A 34 2.47 -6.21 -10.69
CA PHE A 34 1.47 -7.27 -10.78
C PHE A 34 2.04 -8.56 -11.39
N GLN A 35 3.36 -8.63 -11.54
CA GLN A 35 4.07 -9.79 -12.05
C GLN A 35 4.76 -10.50 -10.89
N ALA A 36 4.43 -11.78 -10.71
CA ALA A 36 5.08 -12.60 -9.70
C ALA A 36 6.44 -13.14 -10.18
N ALA A 37 7.16 -13.78 -9.27
CA ALA A 37 8.48 -14.34 -9.53
C ALA A 37 8.49 -15.42 -10.63
N ASP A 38 7.34 -16.03 -10.92
CA ASP A 38 7.11 -17.02 -11.98
C ASP A 38 6.56 -16.40 -13.27
N ASP A 39 6.68 -15.08 -13.42
CA ASP A 39 6.12 -14.27 -14.53
C ASP A 39 4.59 -14.33 -14.65
N ALA A 40 3.89 -14.93 -13.68
CA ALA A 40 2.44 -14.95 -13.67
C ALA A 40 1.88 -13.58 -13.28
N TRP A 41 0.83 -13.15 -13.99
CA TRP A 41 0.09 -11.95 -13.65
C TRP A 41 -0.86 -12.23 -12.49
N GLN A 42 -0.47 -11.84 -11.29
CA GLN A 42 -1.26 -12.07 -10.07
C GLN A 42 -1.23 -10.89 -9.11
N LEU A 43 -2.30 -10.76 -8.33
CA LEU A 43 -2.30 -9.85 -7.19
C LEU A 43 -1.53 -10.52 -6.04
N PRO A 44 -0.88 -9.74 -5.17
CA PRO A 44 -0.32 -10.28 -3.93
C PRO A 44 -1.38 -11.04 -3.14
N ALA A 45 -0.97 -12.12 -2.46
CA ALA A 45 -1.87 -12.93 -1.66
C ALA A 45 -2.62 -12.07 -0.63
N GLY A 46 -3.92 -12.32 -0.45
CA GLY A 46 -4.78 -11.53 0.43
C GLY A 46 -5.28 -10.21 -0.15
N THR A 47 -4.76 -9.77 -1.30
CA THR A 47 -5.23 -8.53 -1.95
C THR A 47 -6.50 -8.76 -2.74
N ASP A 48 -7.59 -8.12 -2.32
CA ASP A 48 -8.86 -8.16 -3.04
C ASP A 48 -8.88 -7.16 -4.20
N ARG A 49 -9.17 -7.66 -5.40
CA ARG A 49 -9.24 -6.86 -6.63
C ARG A 49 -10.21 -5.68 -6.51
N ARG A 50 -11.30 -5.79 -5.74
CA ARG A 50 -12.30 -4.72 -5.60
C ARG A 50 -11.71 -3.47 -4.94
N TYR A 51 -10.66 -3.63 -4.13
CA TYR A 51 -10.03 -2.54 -3.39
C TYR A 51 -8.80 -1.93 -4.09
N LEU A 52 -8.40 -2.41 -5.26
CA LEU A 52 -7.24 -1.86 -5.98
C LEU A 52 -7.33 -0.35 -6.24
N GLY A 53 -8.54 0.19 -6.42
CA GLY A 53 -8.74 1.63 -6.56
C GLY A 53 -8.35 2.38 -5.28
N VAL A 54 -8.91 1.98 -4.14
CA VAL A 54 -8.63 2.63 -2.85
C VAL A 54 -7.20 2.37 -2.36
N LEU A 55 -6.59 1.24 -2.72
CA LEU A 55 -5.18 0.96 -2.44
C LEU A 55 -4.24 1.87 -3.24
N ALA A 56 -4.58 2.17 -4.50
CA ALA A 56 -3.83 3.15 -5.29
C ALA A 56 -3.93 4.55 -4.69
N GLU A 57 -5.13 4.95 -4.26
CA GLU A 57 -5.33 6.23 -3.58
C GLU A 57 -4.59 6.26 -2.23
N ALA A 58 -4.56 5.16 -1.47
CA ALA A 58 -3.80 5.11 -0.21
C ALA A 58 -2.30 5.36 -0.42
N LEU A 59 -1.75 4.85 -1.52
CA LEU A 59 -0.36 5.12 -1.88
C LEU A 59 -0.16 6.56 -2.39
N ARG A 60 -1.08 7.09 -3.18
CA ARG A 60 -1.00 8.44 -3.78
C ARG A 60 -1.19 9.55 -2.75
N ASP A 61 -2.18 9.40 -1.89
CA ASP A 61 -2.61 10.39 -0.91
C ASP A 61 -2.92 9.65 0.41
N PRO A 62 -1.90 9.28 1.19
CA PRO A 62 -2.07 8.61 2.48
C PRO A 62 -2.58 9.56 3.57
N ASP A 63 -3.29 9.03 4.56
CA ASP A 63 -3.48 9.69 5.87
C ASP A 63 -2.23 9.54 6.73
N GLU A 64 -1.57 8.37 6.67
CA GLU A 64 -0.40 8.05 7.48
C GLU A 64 0.61 7.23 6.67
N ILE A 65 1.91 7.46 6.91
CA ILE A 65 2.99 6.58 6.44
C ILE A 65 3.74 6.03 7.65
N TRP A 66 3.86 4.71 7.73
CA TRP A 66 4.61 4.00 8.76
C TRP A 66 5.73 3.18 8.16
N VAL A 67 6.84 3.03 8.88
CA VAL A 67 7.93 2.13 8.53
C VAL A 67 8.32 1.26 9.73
N ALA A 68 8.42 -0.04 9.50
CA ALA A 68 8.88 -1.00 10.48
C ALA A 68 9.89 -1.98 9.87
N ALA A 69 10.78 -2.50 10.72
CA ALA A 69 11.58 -3.67 10.40
C ALA A 69 10.81 -4.93 10.82
N GLU A 70 10.65 -5.86 9.89
CA GLU A 70 9.96 -7.14 10.11
C GLU A 70 10.89 -8.31 9.85
N LEU A 71 10.71 -9.37 10.62
CA LEU A 71 11.41 -10.64 10.44
C LEU A 71 10.45 -11.60 9.72
N PRO A 72 10.66 -11.88 8.43
CA PRO A 72 9.80 -12.82 7.73
C PRO A 72 10.18 -14.26 8.13
N GLY A 73 9.67 -14.74 9.27
CA GLY A 73 9.93 -16.10 9.76
C GLY A 73 11.38 -16.38 10.19
N ASP A 74 11.63 -17.62 10.61
CA ASP A 74 12.73 -17.96 11.53
C ASP A 74 14.17 -17.82 10.97
N ASP A 75 14.36 -17.81 9.64
CA ASP A 75 15.70 -17.78 9.01
C ASP A 75 15.93 -16.60 8.05
N GLN A 76 15.03 -15.61 8.04
CA GLN A 76 15.15 -14.49 7.09
C GLN A 76 15.71 -13.23 7.74
N ARG A 77 16.50 -12.50 6.95
CA ARG A 77 16.99 -11.17 7.33
C ARG A 77 15.79 -10.24 7.50
N ALA A 78 15.90 -9.31 8.44
CA ALA A 78 14.91 -8.26 8.62
C ALA A 78 14.68 -7.51 7.29
N VAL A 79 13.41 -7.30 6.96
CA VAL A 79 12.96 -6.52 5.82
C VAL A 79 12.32 -5.23 6.33
N LEU A 80 12.60 -4.11 5.65
CA LEU A 80 11.87 -2.87 5.92
C LEU A 80 10.55 -2.90 5.16
N ARG A 81 9.47 -2.68 5.90
CA ARG A 81 8.12 -2.52 5.37
C ARG A 81 7.64 -1.11 5.60
N ARG A 82 7.21 -0.49 4.49
CA ARG A 82 6.60 0.82 4.46
C ARG A 82 5.11 0.67 4.20
N ARG A 83 4.29 1.38 4.96
CA ARG A 83 2.84 1.22 4.96
C ARG A 83 2.18 2.56 4.71
N TYR A 84 1.26 2.59 3.77
CA TYR A 84 0.44 3.74 3.42
C TYR A 84 -0.98 3.43 3.83
N LEU A 85 -1.49 4.21 4.77
CA LEU A 85 -2.83 4.03 5.32
C LEU A 85 -3.70 5.18 4.84
N ALA A 86 -4.88 4.90 4.31
CA ALA A 86 -5.87 5.93 3.99
C ALA A 86 -7.28 5.46 4.33
N ARG A 87 -8.04 6.35 4.98
CA ARG A 87 -9.45 6.12 5.29
C ARG A 87 -10.30 6.31 4.06
N PHE A 88 -11.30 5.45 3.90
CA PHE A 88 -12.29 5.55 2.83
C PHE A 88 -13.66 5.11 3.35
N ALA A 89 -14.70 5.68 2.76
CA ALA A 89 -16.08 5.28 3.05
C ALA A 89 -16.42 3.98 2.30
N LEU A 90 -17.05 3.03 2.99
CA LEU A 90 -17.66 1.89 2.34
C LEU A 90 -19.00 2.29 1.71
N PRO A 91 -19.36 1.78 0.52
CA PRO A 91 -20.67 2.00 -0.06
C PRO A 91 -21.78 1.43 0.85
N GLY A 92 -22.81 2.21 1.16
CA GLY A 92 -24.01 1.71 1.85
C GLY A 92 -24.03 1.85 3.38
N ASP A 93 -23.40 2.89 3.94
CA ASP A 93 -23.43 3.24 5.39
C ASP A 93 -22.69 2.26 6.33
N GLU A 94 -21.84 1.37 5.80
CA GLU A 94 -21.08 0.38 6.58
C GLU A 94 -19.85 0.94 7.33
N GLY A 95 -19.76 2.27 7.48
CA GLY A 95 -18.71 2.96 8.24
C GLY A 95 -17.43 3.28 7.45
N VAL A 96 -16.38 3.65 8.20
CA VAL A 96 -15.07 4.00 7.67
C VAL A 96 -14.16 2.76 7.68
N ALA A 97 -13.55 2.48 6.53
CA ALA A 97 -12.51 1.48 6.38
C ALA A 97 -11.16 2.15 6.14
N VAL A 98 -10.08 1.42 6.39
CA VAL A 98 -8.71 1.85 6.14
C VAL A 98 -8.12 0.95 5.07
N ALA A 99 -7.71 1.53 3.95
CA ALA A 99 -6.92 0.88 2.93
C ALA A 99 -5.46 0.91 3.37
N ILE A 100 -4.80 -0.24 3.31
CA ILE A 100 -3.41 -0.40 3.74
C ILE A 100 -2.63 -0.95 2.56
N PHE A 101 -1.72 -0.14 2.02
CA PHE A 101 -0.77 -0.54 1.00
C PHE A 101 0.60 -0.70 1.64
N GLU A 102 1.20 -1.88 1.50
CA GLU A 102 2.50 -2.20 2.05
C GLU A 102 3.52 -2.35 0.93
N TRP A 103 4.69 -1.73 1.07
CA TRP A 103 5.79 -1.77 0.12
C TRP A 103 7.08 -2.22 0.79
N GLY A 104 7.86 -3.03 0.10
CA GLY A 104 9.17 -3.49 0.55
C GLY A 104 9.93 -4.18 -0.57
N ARG A 105 11.12 -4.68 -0.22
CA ARG A 105 12.06 -5.28 -1.19
C ARG A 105 11.55 -6.55 -1.88
N ASP A 106 10.59 -7.21 -1.26
CA ASP A 106 9.94 -8.46 -1.65
C ASP A 106 8.57 -8.19 -2.29
N GLY A 107 8.34 -6.96 -2.75
CA GLY A 107 7.13 -6.54 -3.45
C GLY A 107 6.18 -5.79 -2.54
N TRP A 108 4.91 -5.75 -2.95
CA TRP A 108 3.86 -5.04 -2.23
C TRP A 108 2.73 -5.98 -1.82
N ALA A 109 1.91 -5.54 -0.86
CA ALA A 109 0.67 -6.19 -0.46
C ALA A 109 -0.40 -5.14 -0.20
N GLY A 110 -1.67 -5.50 -0.40
CA GLY A 110 -2.80 -4.63 -0.11
C GLY A 110 -3.83 -5.33 0.75
N THR A 111 -4.22 -4.70 1.85
CA THR A 111 -5.31 -5.17 2.71
C THR A 111 -6.24 -4.01 3.08
N THR A 112 -7.37 -4.33 3.70
CA THR A 112 -8.33 -3.35 4.21
C THR A 112 -8.79 -3.75 5.60
N ALA A 113 -8.86 -2.78 6.51
CA ALA A 113 -9.39 -2.97 7.85
C ALA A 113 -10.66 -2.12 8.06
N THR A 114 -11.66 -2.66 8.75
CA THR A 114 -12.86 -1.92 9.15
C THR A 114 -12.80 -1.58 10.64
N GLY A 115 -13.10 -0.33 10.99
CA GLY A 115 -13.08 0.16 12.37
C GLY A 115 -11.69 0.59 12.86
N GLU A 116 -11.63 1.66 13.65
CA GLU A 116 -10.37 2.21 14.19
C GLU A 116 -9.75 1.31 15.28
N ASP A 117 -10.55 0.65 16.11
CA ASP A 117 -10.08 -0.29 17.15
C ASP A 117 -9.67 -1.66 16.59
N ASN A 118 -9.59 -1.79 15.27
CA ASN A 118 -9.20 -3.01 14.61
C ASN A 118 -7.77 -3.41 15.04
N ALA A 119 -7.65 -4.56 15.70
CA ALA A 119 -6.37 -5.00 16.25
C ALA A 119 -5.28 -5.22 15.18
N GLU A 120 -5.65 -5.56 13.95
CA GLU A 120 -4.70 -5.67 12.84
C GLU A 120 -4.20 -4.31 12.38
N LEU A 121 -5.10 -3.33 12.22
CA LEU A 121 -4.72 -1.95 11.92
C LEU A 121 -3.75 -1.40 12.97
N GLN A 122 -4.02 -1.64 14.26
CA GLN A 122 -3.14 -1.19 15.34
C GLN A 122 -1.78 -1.90 15.35
N ARG A 123 -1.72 -3.18 14.94
CA ARG A 123 -0.43 -3.88 14.73
C ARG A 123 0.37 -3.29 13.58
N LEU A 124 -0.30 -2.82 12.52
CA LEU A 124 0.34 -2.23 11.35
C LEU A 124 0.82 -0.79 11.63
N ARG A 125 0.26 -0.10 12.63
CA ARG A 125 0.74 1.18 13.19
C ARG A 125 1.87 0.99 14.22
N GLN A 126 2.85 0.15 13.91
CA GLN A 126 4.05 -0.07 14.73
C GLN A 126 5.31 0.39 14.00
N GLY A 127 6.35 0.75 14.75
CA GLY A 127 7.59 1.30 14.20
C GLY A 127 7.61 2.83 14.20
N VAL A 128 8.16 3.42 13.14
CA VAL A 128 8.30 4.88 13.00
C VAL A 128 7.20 5.42 12.09
N ARG A 129 6.41 6.39 12.57
CA ARG A 129 5.49 7.17 11.73
C ARG A 129 6.29 8.25 11.02
N LEU A 130 6.39 8.15 9.70
CA LEU A 130 7.11 9.13 8.86
C LEU A 130 6.24 10.30 8.46
N TYR A 131 4.93 10.09 8.38
CA TYR A 131 3.99 11.10 7.91
C TYR A 131 2.64 10.91 8.55
N ARG A 132 1.97 12.03 8.81
CA ARG A 132 0.54 12.09 9.07
C ARG A 132 -0.04 13.35 8.47
N ARG A 133 -1.10 13.18 7.67
CA ARG A 133 -1.77 14.29 7.01
C ARG A 133 -2.28 15.31 8.03
N GLY A 134 -1.93 16.57 7.80
CA GLY A 134 -2.36 17.70 8.62
C GLY A 134 -1.62 17.86 9.95
N GLU A 135 -0.54 17.10 10.20
CA GLU A 135 0.36 17.35 11.34
C GLU A 135 1.58 18.22 10.98
N ASP A 136 1.90 18.35 9.69
CA ASP A 136 3.07 19.11 9.19
C ASP A 136 2.71 20.49 8.61
N ASP A 137 1.51 21.02 8.89
CA ASP A 137 1.04 22.38 8.54
C ASP A 137 1.24 23.39 9.69
#